data_AF-A0AA95ZJR4-F1
#
_entry.id   AF-A0AA95ZJR4-F1
#
_cell.length_a   1.000
_cell.length_b   1.000
_cell.length_c   1.000
_cell.angle_alpha   90.00
_cell.angle_beta   90.00
_cell.angle_gamma   90.00
#
_symmetry.space_group_name_H-M   'P 1'
#
loop_
_entity.id
_entity.type
_entity.pdbx_description
1 polymer ?
#
loop_
_entity_poly.entity_id
_entity_poly.type
_entity_poly.pdbx_seq_one_letter_code
_entity_poly.pdbx_strand_id
1 'polypeptide(L)'
;MNTDPASSLQLRLRADLKAAMRERRGGEISCLRSLIAAIDNAQAVPLGELHQTYVVRQFGDDAVEVPRKVLSDAELDGLIDREISDRTAAARELRELGQAERAARLAEEVAIIDRYVSARR
;
A
#
# COMPACT_ATOMS: atom_id res chain seq x y z
N MET A 1 -15.40 -20.20 -7.16
CA MET A 1 -14.13 -19.45 -7.30
C MET A 1 -13.83 -18.85 -5.94
N ASN A 2 -12.86 -19.43 -5.21
CA ASN A 2 -12.40 -18.88 -3.94
C ASN A 2 -11.57 -17.64 -4.26
N THR A 3 -12.18 -16.46 -4.25
CA THR A 3 -11.45 -15.22 -4.44
C THR A 3 -10.64 -14.98 -3.18
N ASP A 4 -9.32 -15.07 -3.29
CA ASP A 4 -8.38 -14.69 -2.24
C ASP A 4 -8.67 -13.24 -1.79
N PRO A 5 -8.79 -12.96 -0.48
CA PRO A 5 -9.10 -11.62 0.04
C PRO A 5 -8.09 -10.57 -0.43
N ALA A 6 -6.81 -10.93 -0.57
CA ALA A 6 -5.80 -10.04 -1.11
C ALA A 6 -6.05 -9.71 -2.58
N SER A 7 -6.46 -10.70 -3.38
CA SER A 7 -6.83 -10.51 -4.78
C SER A 7 -8.06 -9.60 -4.95
N SER A 8 -9.06 -9.72 -4.08
CA SER A 8 -10.23 -8.82 -4.06
C SER A 8 -9.85 -7.37 -3.73
N LEU A 9 -8.99 -7.19 -2.73
CA LEU A 9 -8.50 -5.86 -2.35
C LEU A 9 -7.63 -5.25 -3.46
N GLN A 10 -6.71 -6.02 -4.05
CA GLN A 10 -5.88 -5.56 -5.16
C GLN A 10 -6.71 -5.11 -6.36
N LEU A 11 -7.79 -5.81 -6.69
CA LEU A 11 -8.69 -5.40 -7.77
C LEU A 11 -9.31 -4.03 -7.49
N ARG A 12 -9.76 -3.81 -6.26
CA ARG A 12 -10.32 -2.53 -5.83
C ARG A 12 -9.28 -1.41 -5.86
N LEU A 13 -8.08 -1.66 -5.31
CA LEU A 13 -6.97 -0.71 -5.33
C LEU A 13 -6.58 -0.31 -6.77
N ARG A 14 -6.57 -1.26 -7.71
CA ARG A 14 -6.29 -0.98 -9.12
C ARG A 14 -7.41 -0.16 -9.79
N ALA A 15 -8.67 -0.41 -9.43
CA ALA A 15 -9.79 0.39 -9.92
C ALA A 15 -9.71 1.84 -9.42
N ASP A 16 -9.45 2.04 -8.12
CA ASP A 16 -9.32 3.35 -7.51
C ASP A 16 -8.07 4.09 -8.00
N LEU A 17 -6.96 3.38 -8.24
CA LEU A 17 -5.76 3.94 -8.87
C LEU A 17 -6.09 4.51 -10.25
N LYS A 18 -6.89 3.79 -11.05
CA LYS A 18 -7.31 4.27 -12.37
C LYS A 18 -8.18 5.53 -12.26
N ALA A 19 -9.06 5.61 -11.25
CA ALA A 19 -9.85 6.81 -10.98
C ALA A 19 -8.95 7.99 -10.54
N ALA A 20 -8.05 7.78 -9.57
CA ALA A 20 -7.10 8.77 -9.10
C ALA A 20 -6.19 9.31 -10.21
N MET A 21 -5.75 8.45 -11.14
CA MET A 21 -4.99 8.84 -12.33
C MET A 21 -5.78 9.75 -13.26
N ARG A 22 -7.07 9.46 -13.51
CA ARG A 22 -7.95 10.30 -14.34
C ARG A 22 -8.15 11.68 -13.71
N GLU A 23 -8.28 11.72 -12.39
CA GLU A 23 -8.49 12.94 -11.62
C GLU A 23 -7.18 13.63 -11.21
N ARG A 24 -6.02 13.09 -11.62
CA ARG A 24 -4.67 13.62 -11.35
C ARG A 24 -4.36 13.83 -9.86
N ARG A 25 -4.90 12.96 -9.01
CA ARG A 25 -4.68 12.99 -7.55
C ARG A 25 -3.33 12.38 -7.18
N GLY A 26 -2.24 13.14 -7.36
CA GLY A 26 -0.86 12.65 -7.25
C GLY A 26 -0.52 11.88 -5.97
N GLY A 27 -0.96 12.39 -4.80
CA GLY A 27 -0.75 11.73 -3.51
C GLY A 27 -1.46 10.37 -3.43
N GLU A 28 -2.72 10.31 -3.86
CA GLU A 28 -3.51 9.08 -3.91
C GLU A 28 -2.91 8.06 -4.89
N ILE A 29 -2.45 8.51 -6.07
CA ILE A 29 -1.76 7.66 -7.04
C ILE A 29 -0.50 7.02 -6.43
N SER A 30 0.33 7.81 -5.76
CA SER A 30 1.56 7.32 -5.13
C SER A 30 1.21 6.28 -4.06
N CYS A 31 0.32 6.64 -3.13
CA CYS A 31 -0.12 5.77 -2.04
C CYS A 31 -0.69 4.44 -2.52
N LEU A 32 -1.57 4.44 -3.54
CA LEU A 32 -2.20 3.22 -4.04
C LEU A 32 -1.21 2.31 -4.76
N ARG A 33 -0.30 2.87 -5.57
CA ARG A 33 0.81 2.08 -6.17
C ARG A 33 1.67 1.45 -5.10
N SER A 34 1.94 2.21 -4.04
CA SER A 34 2.73 1.75 -2.92
C SER A 34 2.13 0.55 -2.21
N LEU A 35 0.83 0.62 -1.91
CA LEU A 35 0.11 -0.43 -1.22
C LEU A 35 -0.03 -1.69 -2.09
N ILE A 36 -0.29 -1.54 -3.40
CA ILE A 36 -0.33 -2.68 -4.33
C ILE A 36 1.00 -3.43 -4.34
N ALA A 37 2.13 -2.71 -4.41
CA ALA A 37 3.46 -3.31 -4.38
C ALA A 37 3.75 -4.04 -3.07
N ALA A 38 3.31 -3.50 -1.92
CA ALA A 38 3.45 -4.16 -0.63
C ALA A 38 2.70 -5.50 -0.57
N ILE A 39 1.46 -5.54 -1.10
CA ILE A 39 0.67 -6.78 -1.18
C ILE A 39 1.31 -7.77 -2.16
N ASP A 40 1.72 -7.31 -3.35
CA ASP A 40 2.40 -8.16 -4.34
C ASP A 40 3.68 -8.78 -3.74
N ASN A 41 4.47 -8.01 -2.97
CA ASN A 41 5.66 -8.51 -2.27
C ASN A 41 5.31 -9.56 -1.19
N ALA A 42 4.25 -9.31 -0.41
CA ALA A 42 3.79 -10.25 0.61
C ALA A 42 3.24 -11.56 0.02
N GLN A 43 2.65 -11.50 -1.18
CA GLN A 43 2.26 -12.68 -1.95
C GLN A 43 3.47 -13.39 -2.58
N ALA A 44 4.53 -12.66 -2.92
CA ALA A 44 5.68 -13.21 -3.64
C ALA A 44 6.58 -14.09 -2.76
N VAL A 45 6.80 -13.76 -1.47
CA VAL A 45 7.80 -14.45 -0.66
C VAL A 45 7.50 -14.35 0.86
N PRO A 46 7.66 -15.44 1.66
CA PRO A 46 7.81 -15.33 3.11
C PRO A 46 9.28 -15.06 3.44
N LEU A 47 9.74 -13.82 3.32
CA LEU A 47 11.08 -13.44 3.78
C LEU A 47 10.96 -12.28 4.76
N GLY A 48 11.23 -12.61 6.02
CA GLY A 48 11.50 -11.64 7.07
C GLY A 48 12.63 -10.70 6.68
N GLU A 49 12.59 -9.53 7.31
CA GLU A 49 13.71 -8.61 7.47
C GLU A 49 14.44 -8.20 6.18
N LEU A 50 13.96 -7.17 5.48
CA LEU A 50 14.77 -6.29 4.62
C LEU A 50 13.91 -5.06 4.27
N HIS A 51 13.83 -4.06 5.15
CA HIS A 51 14.70 -2.87 5.10
C HIS A 51 14.83 -2.24 3.70
N GLN A 52 14.14 -1.11 3.55
CA GLN A 52 14.59 0.10 2.87
C GLN A 52 14.95 0.00 1.38
N THR A 53 14.08 0.54 0.54
CA THR A 53 14.29 1.79 -0.22
C THR A 53 13.13 1.89 -1.20
N TYR A 54 12.36 2.97 -1.11
CA TYR A 54 11.27 3.27 -2.04
C TYR A 54 11.87 3.60 -3.41
N VAL A 55 12.25 2.58 -4.18
CA VAL A 55 12.72 2.75 -5.56
C VAL A 55 11.48 2.93 -6.42
N VAL A 56 11.24 4.16 -6.87
CA VAL A 56 10.25 4.49 -7.90
C VAL A 56 10.64 3.73 -9.17
N ARG A 57 10.08 2.53 -9.36
CA ARG A 57 10.26 1.76 -10.58
C ARG A 57 9.18 2.19 -11.57
N GLN A 58 9.65 2.67 -12.72
CA GLN A 58 8.83 3.17 -13.82
C GLN A 58 7.89 2.07 -14.31
N PHE A 59 6.58 2.34 -14.28
CA PHE A 59 5.55 1.43 -14.75
C PHE A 59 5.65 1.24 -16.26
N GLY A 60 5.87 0.01 -16.69
CA GLY A 60 5.85 -0.37 -18.10
C GLY A 60 6.84 -1.49 -18.37
N ASP A 61 6.54 -2.70 -17.91
CA ASP A 61 6.88 -3.92 -18.65
C ASP A 61 6.15 -5.11 -18.04
N ASP A 62 5.91 -6.08 -18.90
CA ASP A 62 4.88 -7.09 -18.79
C ASP A 62 4.95 -7.96 -17.53
N ALA A 63 3.75 -8.39 -17.14
CA ALA A 63 3.44 -9.30 -16.05
C ALA A 63 4.41 -10.49 -15.98
N VAL A 64 5.42 -10.39 -15.12
CA VAL A 64 6.04 -11.58 -14.54
C VAL A 64 5.04 -12.12 -13.54
N GLU A 65 4.26 -13.10 -13.97
CA GLU A 65 3.34 -13.83 -13.10
C GLU A 65 4.14 -14.75 -12.17
N VAL A 66 4.66 -14.16 -11.10
CA VAL A 66 5.33 -14.85 -9.99
C VAL A 66 4.30 -15.71 -9.25
N PRO A 67 4.64 -16.93 -8.77
CA PRO A 67 3.75 -17.74 -7.96
C PRO A 67 3.21 -16.94 -6.76
N ARG A 68 1.91 -16.65 -6.73
CA ARG A 68 1.27 -15.87 -5.67
C ARG A 68 0.89 -16.78 -4.51
N LYS A 69 1.48 -16.56 -3.34
CA LYS A 69 0.99 -17.11 -2.07
C LYS A 69 -0.38 -16.49 -1.79
N VAL A 70 -1.37 -17.31 -1.43
CA VAL A 70 -2.64 -16.83 -0.90
C VAL A 70 -2.37 -16.25 0.49
N LEU A 71 -2.68 -14.96 0.66
CA LEU A 71 -2.61 -14.31 1.97
C LEU A 71 -3.91 -14.60 2.71
N SER A 72 -3.81 -15.07 3.95
CA SER A 72 -4.98 -15.11 4.83
C SER A 72 -5.45 -13.70 5.19
N ASP A 73 -6.70 -13.56 5.61
CA ASP A 73 -7.24 -12.27 6.10
C ASP A 73 -6.38 -11.67 7.21
N ALA A 74 -5.89 -12.51 8.13
CA ALA A 74 -5.03 -12.09 9.24
C ALA A 74 -3.64 -11.61 8.79
N GLU A 75 -3.04 -12.27 7.79
CA GLU A 75 -1.77 -11.82 7.20
C GLU A 75 -1.96 -10.48 6.46
N LEU A 76 -3.09 -10.32 5.77
CA LEU A 76 -3.44 -9.07 5.08
C LEU A 76 -3.74 -7.94 6.06
N ASP A 77 -4.45 -8.22 7.15
CA ASP A 77 -4.68 -7.29 8.27
C ASP A 77 -3.35 -6.83 8.87
N GLY A 78 -2.48 -7.78 9.24
CA GLY A 78 -1.19 -7.47 9.82
C GLY A 78 -0.29 -6.63 8.90
N LEU A 79 -0.36 -6.88 7.58
CA LEU A 79 0.34 -6.06 6.59
C LEU A 79 -0.19 -4.62 6.57
N ILE A 80 -1.50 -4.44 6.51
CA ILE A 80 -2.11 -3.09 6.42
C ILE A 80 -1.91 -2.32 7.72
N ASP A 81 -2.08 -2.96 8.88
CA ASP A 81 -1.84 -2.35 10.19
C ASP A 81 -0.38 -1.88 10.32
N ARG A 82 0.57 -2.69 9.81
CA ARG A 82 1.98 -2.30 9.75
C ARG A 82 2.20 -1.09 8.86
N GLU A 83 1.62 -1.06 7.65
CA GLU A 83 1.75 0.07 6.72
C GLU A 83 1.20 1.38 7.31
N ILE A 84 0.11 1.31 8.08
CA ILE A 84 -0.47 2.45 8.81
C ILE A 84 0.45 2.89 9.96
N SER A 85 0.92 1.93 10.76
CA SER A 85 1.80 2.20 11.90
C SER A 85 3.11 2.86 11.45
N ASP A 86 3.78 2.31 10.44
CA ASP A 86 5.06 2.80 9.93
C ASP A 86 4.94 4.24 9.39
N ARG A 87 3.88 4.55 8.63
CA ARG A 87 3.61 5.92 8.15
C ARG A 87 3.24 6.88 9.27
N THR A 88 2.50 6.42 10.27
CA THR A 88 2.14 7.23 11.43
C THR A 88 3.36 7.58 12.26
N ALA A 89 4.26 6.62 12.49
CA ALA A 89 5.53 6.83 13.18
C ALA A 89 6.42 7.82 12.41
N ALA A 90 6.63 7.59 11.11
CA ALA A 90 7.39 8.49 10.25
C ALA A 90 6.78 9.92 10.21
N ALA A 91 5.46 10.05 10.20
CA ALA A 91 4.81 11.36 10.26
C ALA A 91 5.08 12.09 11.59
N ARG A 92 5.13 11.37 12.72
CA ARG A 92 5.49 11.96 14.03
C ARG A 92 6.94 12.44 14.03
N GLU A 93 7.88 11.60 13.60
CA GLU A 93 9.30 11.96 13.50
C GLU A 93 9.50 13.18 12.61
N LEU A 94 8.84 13.24 11.45
CA LEU A 94 8.91 14.40 10.56
C LEU A 94 8.35 15.68 11.19
N ARG A 95 7.31 15.60 12.04
CA ARG A 95 6.82 16.77 12.79
C ARG A 95 7.85 17.25 13.80
N GLU A 96 8.50 16.34 14.52
CA GLU A 96 9.55 16.66 15.49
C GLU A 96 10.75 17.33 14.81
N LEU A 97 11.06 16.95 13.58
CA LEU A 97 12.09 17.57 12.74
C LEU A 97 11.65 18.86 12.03
N GLY A 98 10.45 19.39 12.32
CA GLY A 98 9.92 20.61 11.72
C GLY A 98 9.45 20.46 10.25
N GLN A 99 9.37 19.24 9.74
CA GLN A 99 8.96 18.93 8.36
C GLN A 99 7.45 18.70 8.25
N ALA A 100 6.66 19.68 8.71
CA ALA A 100 5.20 19.58 8.84
C ALA A 100 4.50 19.19 7.52
N GLU A 101 4.91 19.75 6.39
CA GLU A 101 4.34 19.42 5.06
C GLU A 101 4.54 17.95 4.69
N ARG A 102 5.72 17.38 4.98
CA ARG A 102 6.00 15.96 4.69
C ARG A 102 5.20 15.05 5.64
N ALA A 103 5.08 15.45 6.90
CA ALA A 103 4.24 14.75 7.86
C ALA A 103 2.75 14.78 7.50
N ALA A 104 2.25 15.91 6.97
CA ALA A 104 0.88 16.04 6.50
C ALA A 104 0.59 15.07 5.35
N ARG A 105 1.50 14.96 4.37
CA ARG A 105 1.39 13.98 3.28
C ARG A 105 1.30 12.54 3.78
N LEU A 106 2.13 12.15 4.74
CA LEU A 106 2.04 10.80 5.33
C LEU A 106 0.72 10.57 6.08
N ALA A 107 0.19 11.59 6.75
CA ALA A 107 -1.11 11.51 7.40
C ALA A 107 -2.26 11.37 6.38
N GLU A 108 -2.17 12.04 5.24
CA GLU A 108 -3.10 11.86 4.11
C GLU A 108 -3.03 10.44 3.54
N GLU A 109 -1.82 9.89 3.38
CA GLU A 109 -1.64 8.49 2.96
C GLU A 109 -2.31 7.51 3.93
N VAL A 110 -2.14 7.70 5.25
CA VAL A 110 -2.82 6.90 6.26
C VAL A 110 -4.34 6.97 6.11
N ALA A 111 -4.88 8.18 5.92
CA ALA A 111 -6.32 8.38 5.72
C ALA A 111 -6.85 7.71 4.44
N ILE A 112 -6.02 7.58 3.40
CA ILE A 112 -6.36 6.83 2.18
C ILE A 112 -6.38 5.34 2.47
N ILE A 113 -5.35 4.80 3.15
CA ILE A 113 -5.24 3.38 3.47
C ILE A 113 -6.40 2.93 4.37
N ASP A 114 -6.79 3.75 5.35
CA ASP A 114 -7.86 3.44 6.31
C ASP A 114 -9.24 3.21 5.65
N ARG A 115 -9.48 3.80 4.47
CA ARG A 115 -10.70 3.55 3.67
C ARG A 115 -10.83 2.09 3.26
N TYR A 116 -9.70 1.40 3.08
CA TYR A 116 -9.66 -0.01 2.67
C TYR A 116 -9.74 -0.97 3.86
N VAL A 117 -9.38 -0.51 5.07
CA VAL A 117 -9.60 -1.25 6.32
C VAL A 117 -11.08 -1.24 6.67
N SER A 118 -11.70 -0.06 6.66
CA SER A 118 -13.10 0.12 7.03
C SER A 118 -14.06 -0.62 6.09
N ALA A 119 -13.69 -0.78 4.82
CA ALA A 119 -14.53 -1.46 3.84
C ALA A 119 -14.37 -3.00 3.82
N ARG A 120 -13.54 -3.55 4.72
CA ARG A 120 -13.33 -4.99 4.91
C ARG A 120 -13.98 -5.52 6.19
N ARG A 121 -14.36 -4.64 7.12
CA ARG A 121 -15.24 -4.95 8.27
C ARG A 121 -16.70 -4.90 7.85
#